data_AF-A0A482ZYR1-F1
#
_entry.id   AF-A0A482ZYR1-F1
#
_cell.length_a   1.000
_cell.length_b   1.000
_cell.length_c   1.000
_cell.angle_alpha   90.00
_cell.angle_beta   90.00
_cell.angle_gamma   90.00
#
_symmetry.space_group_name_H-M   'P 1'
#
loop_
_entity.id
_entity.type
_entity.pdbx_description
1 polymer ?
#
loop_
_entity_poly.entity_id
_entity_poly.type
_entity_poly.pdbx_seq_one_letter_code
_entity_poly.pdbx_strand_id
1 'polypeptide(L)' 'MKNTVSNIEPNPLTVEILTNSQRGDDVHQAKDIDDLFNQLSI' A
#
# COMPACT_ATOMS: atom_id res chain seq x y z
N MET A 1 -2.20 -31.77 -9.56
CA MET A 1 -2.65 -30.90 -8.45
C MET A 1 -2.82 -29.51 -9.02
N LYS A 2 -4.04 -28.96 -9.04
CA LYS A 2 -4.30 -27.58 -9.48
C LYS A 2 -4.21 -26.71 -8.23
N ASN A 3 -3.16 -25.91 -8.09
CA ASN A 3 -3.10 -24.90 -7.03
C ASN A 3 -4.10 -23.80 -7.40
N THR A 4 -5.31 -23.91 -6.86
CA THR A 4 -6.28 -22.81 -6.88
C THR A 4 -5.78 -21.75 -5.91
N VAL A 5 -5.02 -20.78 -6.40
CA VAL A 5 -5.00 -19.46 -5.78
C VAL A 5 -6.45 -18.98 -5.82
N SER A 6 -7.12 -19.00 -4.67
CA SER A 6 -8.37 -18.27 -4.51
C SER A 6 -8.10 -16.84 -4.96
N ASN A 7 -8.97 -16.27 -5.77
CA ASN A 7 -8.84 -14.88 -6.19
C ASN A 7 -8.98 -14.02 -4.92
N ILE A 8 -7.86 -13.69 -4.26
CA ILE A 8 -7.83 -12.87 -3.04
C ILE A 8 -8.03 -11.44 -3.52
N GLU A 9 -9.30 -11.05 -3.65
CA GLU A 9 -9.66 -9.66 -3.87
C GLU A 9 -9.34 -8.86 -2.58
N PRO A 10 -8.73 -7.68 -2.69
CA PRO A 10 -8.50 -6.81 -1.54
C PRO A 10 -9.81 -6.46 -0.84
N ASN A 11 -9.75 -6.23 0.48
CA ASN A 11 -10.92 -5.74 1.19
C ASN A 11 -11.28 -4.31 0.72
N PRO A 12 -12.52 -3.84 0.98
CA PRO A 12 -12.97 -2.53 0.48
C PRO A 12 -12.06 -1.36 0.87
N LEU A 13 -11.52 -1.35 2.10
CA LEU A 13 -10.61 -0.30 2.55
C LEU A 13 -9.29 -0.33 1.77
N THR A 14 -8.75 -1.51 1.48
CA THR A 14 -7.56 -1.64 0.65
C THR A 14 -7.81 -1.12 -0.77
N VAL A 15 -8.97 -1.43 -1.36
CA VAL A 15 -9.34 -0.91 -2.70
C VAL A 15 -9.43 0.62 -2.70
N GLU A 16 -10.01 1.21 -1.66
CA GLU A 16 -10.12 2.66 -1.49
C GLU A 16 -8.75 3.32 -1.40
N ILE A 17 -7.88 2.83 -0.51
CA ILE A 17 -6.54 3.38 -0.33
C ILE A 17 -5.71 3.26 -1.62
N LEU A 18 -5.81 2.12 -2.34
CA LEU A 18 -5.15 1.96 -3.64
C LEU A 18 -5.64 3.02 -4.66
N THR A 19 -6.94 3.29 -4.69
CA THR A 19 -7.53 4.29 -5.58
C THR A 19 -7.05 5.71 -5.23
N ASN A 20 -6.97 6.05 -3.94
CA ASN A 20 -6.48 7.33 -3.47
C ASN A 20 -5.00 7.52 -3.83
N SER A 21 -4.16 6.52 -3.54
CA SER A 21 -2.72 6.57 -3.88
C SER A 21 -2.48 6.70 -5.39
N GLN A 22 -3.28 6.05 -6.24
CA GLN A 22 -3.17 6.19 -7.71
C GLN A 22 -3.48 7.61 -8.20
N ARG A 23 -4.33 8.35 -7.47
CA ARG A 23 -4.65 9.76 -7.76
C ARG A 23 -3.59 10.73 -7.22
N GLY A 24 -2.64 10.24 -6.43
CA GLY A 24 -1.68 11.05 -5.69
C GLY A 24 -2.22 11.59 -4.36
N ASP A 25 -3.41 11.13 -3.95
CA ASP A 25 -4.01 11.50 -2.67
C ASP A 25 -3.32 10.70 -1.55
N ASP A 26 -2.92 11.39 -0.48
CA ASP A 26 -2.28 10.80 0.70
C ASP A 26 -1.00 9.99 0.42
N VAL A 27 -0.23 10.41 -0.59
CA VAL A 27 1.09 9.84 -0.92
C VAL A 27 2.18 10.66 -0.26
N HIS A 28 3.01 10.01 0.57
CA HIS A 28 4.17 10.61 1.22
C HIS A 28 5.47 10.15 0.56
N GLN A 29 6.49 11.01 0.56
CA GLN A 29 7.81 10.71 0.01
C GLN A 29 8.86 10.75 1.11
N ALA A 30 9.84 9.86 1.01
CA ALA A 30 11.04 9.85 1.82
C ALA A 30 12.27 9.97 0.91
N LYS A 31 13.32 10.64 1.38
CA LYS A 31 14.56 10.84 0.63
C LYS A 31 15.39 9.56 0.55
N ASP A 32 15.37 8.78 1.63
CA ASP A 32 16.10 7.54 1.83
C ASP A 32 15.39 6.66 2.86
N ILE A 33 16.00 5.52 3.19
CA ILE A 33 15.42 4.55 4.12
C ILE A 33 15.41 5.05 5.57
N ASP A 34 16.41 5.85 5.97
CA ASP A 34 16.48 6.41 7.32
C ASP A 34 15.38 7.45 7.53
N ASP A 35 15.13 8.31 6.53
CA ASP A 35 14.01 9.26 6.50
C ASP A 35 12.66 8.53 6.54
N LEU A 36 12.51 7.42 5.80
CA LEU A 36 11.29 6.61 5.85
C LEU A 36 11.01 6.07 7.25
N PHE A 37 12.03 5.49 7.92
CA PHE A 37 11.86 4.95 9.27
C PHE A 37 11.59 6.04 10.30
N ASN A 38 12.28 7.17 10.19
CA ASN A 38 12.00 8.34 11.02
C ASN A 38 10.54 8.83 10.86
N GLN A 39 10.03 8.91 9.63
CA GLN A 39 8.64 9.32 9.36
C GLN A 39 7.62 8.30 9.90
N LEU A 40 7.94 7.01 9.84
CA LEU A 40 7.10 5.93 10.37
C LEU A 40 7.25 5.74 11.89
N SER A 41 8.20 6.42 12.53
CA SER A 41 8.53 6.28 13.96
C SER A 41 8.86 4.83 14.36
N ILE A 42 9.65 4.13 13.53
CA ILE A 42 10.12 2.76 13.74
C ILE A 42 11.64 2.63 13.65
#